data_AF-A0A1S1NX52-F1
#
_entry.id   AF-A0A1S1NX52-F1
#
_cell.length_a   1.000
_cell.length_b   1.000
_cell.length_c   1.000
_cell.angle_alpha   90.00
_cell.angle_beta   90.00
_cell.angle_gamma   90.00
#
_symmetry.space_group_name_H-M   'P 1'
#
loop_
_entity.id
_entity.type
_entity.pdbx_description
1 polymer ?
#
loop_
_entity_poly.entity_id
_entity_poly.type
_entity_poly.pdbx_seq_one_letter_code
_entity_poly.pdbx_strand_id
1 'polypeptide(L)'
;MTQELVLYQFPACPFCQRVLRQIEQLDLDIELRDTRRDPEARQELQQGGGRTMVPCLRITKDDGSVEWMYESEDINRFLVSRYGNRG
;
A
#
# COMPACT_ATOMS: atom_id res chain seq x y z
N MET A 1 -17.41 0.10 8.70
CA MET A 1 -16.11 -0.53 9.03
C MET A 1 -15.31 -0.53 7.74
N THR A 2 -14.47 0.48 7.59
CA THR A 2 -13.76 0.79 6.36
C THR A 2 -12.32 0.99 6.77
N GLN A 3 -11.54 -0.07 6.60
CA GLN A 3 -10.09 0.02 6.75
C GLN A 3 -9.56 0.91 5.63
N GLU A 4 -8.80 1.93 5.98
CA GLU A 4 -8.20 2.83 5.00
C GLU A 4 -6.86 2.25 4.55
N LEU A 5 -6.70 2.09 3.24
CA LEU A 5 -5.49 1.57 2.63
C LEU A 5 -4.80 2.69 1.86
N VAL A 6 -3.50 2.85 2.11
CA VAL A 6 -2.67 3.80 1.37
C VAL A 6 -1.42 3.08 0.88
N LEU A 7 -1.17 3.09 -0.43
CA LEU A 7 0.01 2.49 -1.03
C LEU A 7 1.05 3.57 -1.37
N TYR A 8 2.21 3.46 -0.74
CA TYR A 8 3.40 4.26 -1.05
C TYR A 8 4.19 3.57 -2.15
N GLN A 9 4.32 4.26 -3.27
CA GLN A 9 4.90 3.71 -4.49
C GLN A 9 5.64 4.79 -5.29
N PHE A 10 6.24 4.41 -6.41
CA PHE A 10 6.55 5.37 -7.48
C PHE A 10 6.46 4.68 -8.85
N PRO A 11 6.02 5.38 -9.91
CA PRO A 11 5.70 4.76 -11.20
C PRO A 11 6.84 3.95 -11.84
N ALA A 12 8.09 4.39 -11.65
CA ALA A 12 9.26 3.73 -12.22
C ALA A 12 9.70 2.43 -11.49
N CYS A 13 9.02 2.02 -10.41
CA CYS A 13 9.40 0.83 -9.66
C CYS A 13 8.74 -0.44 -10.21
N PRO A 14 9.50 -1.46 -10.65
CA PRO A 14 8.91 -2.69 -11.19
C PRO A 14 8.09 -3.47 -10.14
N PHE A 15 8.47 -3.40 -8.87
CA PHE A 15 7.74 -4.07 -7.78
C PHE A 15 6.43 -3.38 -7.45
N CYS A 16 6.38 -2.05 -7.52
CA CYS A 16 5.14 -1.29 -7.31
C CYS A 16 4.12 -1.61 -8.39
N GLN A 17 4.55 -1.73 -9.66
CA GLN A 17 3.68 -2.09 -10.78
C GLN A 17 2.96 -3.43 -10.57
N ARG A 18 3.60 -4.40 -9.88
CA ARG A 18 2.95 -5.68 -9.55
C ARG A 18 1.80 -5.50 -8.57
N VAL A 19 1.98 -4.63 -7.57
CA VAL A 19 0.94 -4.33 -6.57
C VAL A 19 -0.19 -3.54 -7.20
N LEU A 20 0.13 -2.51 -7.99
CA LEU A 20 -0.87 -1.70 -8.69
C LEU A 20 -1.80 -2.57 -9.56
N ARG A 21 -1.22 -3.49 -10.35
CA ARG A 21 -2.03 -4.44 -11.13
C ARG A 21 -2.96 -5.27 -10.25
N GLN A 22 -2.50 -5.73 -9.09
CA GLN A 22 -3.31 -6.53 -8.18
C GLN A 22 -4.48 -5.71 -7.61
N ILE A 23 -4.25 -4.43 -7.30
CA ILE A 23 -5.27 -3.48 -6.84
C ILE A 23 -6.32 -3.28 -7.94
N GLU A 24 -5.88 -3.03 -9.18
CA GLU A 24 -6.76 -2.89 -10.35
C GLU A 24 -7.57 -4.18 -10.61
N GLN A 25 -6.94 -5.35 -10.52
CA GLN A 25 -7.62 -6.64 -10.71
C GLN A 25 -8.70 -6.92 -9.66
N LEU A 26 -8.53 -6.39 -8.45
CA LEU A 26 -9.47 -6.54 -7.34
C LEU A 26 -10.49 -5.38 -7.27
N ASP A 27 -10.44 -4.44 -8.22
CA ASP A 27 -11.27 -3.23 -8.28
C ASP A 27 -11.28 -2.47 -6.94
N LEU A 28 -10.08 -2.31 -6.36
CA LEU A 28 -9.92 -1.66 -5.07
C LEU A 28 -9.61 -0.18 -5.24
N ASP A 29 -10.40 0.67 -4.59
CA ASP A 29 -10.12 2.09 -4.45
C ASP A 29 -9.14 2.30 -3.28
N ILE A 30 -7.86 2.39 -3.59
CA ILE A 30 -6.75 2.56 -2.63
C ILE A 30 -6.03 3.85 -2.97
N GLU A 31 -5.74 4.67 -1.95
CA GLU A 31 -4.99 5.90 -2.14
C GLU A 31 -3.53 5.59 -2.51
N LEU A 32 -3.05 6.16 -3.62
CA LEU A 32 -1.69 5.95 -4.10
C LEU A 32 -0.86 7.21 -3.84
N ARG A 33 0.21 7.09 -3.07
CA ARG A 33 1.15 8.18 -2.80
C ARG A 33 2.51 7.94 -3.43
N ASP A 34 2.96 8.92 -4.21
CA ASP A 34 4.25 8.86 -4.90
C ASP A 34 5.38 9.43 -4.04
N THR A 35 6.21 8.57 -3.46
CA THR A 35 7.29 9.00 -2.55
C THR A 35 8.44 9.74 -3.23
N ARG A 36 8.50 9.78 -4.57
CA ARG A 36 9.48 10.58 -5.31
C ARG A 36 8.97 11.97 -5.66
N ARG A 37 7.67 12.11 -5.89
CA ARG A 37 7.03 13.38 -6.25
C ARG A 37 6.51 14.13 -5.04
N ASP A 38 6.17 13.41 -3.98
CA ASP A 38 5.62 13.93 -2.74
C ASP A 38 6.61 13.72 -1.58
N PRO A 39 7.30 14.79 -1.15
CA PRO A 39 8.20 14.75 0.00
C PRO A 39 7.48 14.39 1.31
N GLU A 40 6.21 14.77 1.47
CA GLU A 40 5.43 14.47 2.66
C GLU A 40 5.13 12.98 2.73
N ALA A 41 4.72 12.35 1.62
CA ALA A 41 4.55 10.90 1.54
C ALA A 41 5.84 10.13 1.89
N ARG A 42 6.99 10.64 1.43
CA ARG A 42 8.29 10.06 1.77
C ARG A 42 8.62 10.20 3.25
N GLN A 43 8.37 11.37 3.82
CA GLN A 43 8.58 11.62 5.25
C GLN A 43 7.66 10.76 6.10
N GLU A 44 6.39 10.62 5.72
CA GLU A 44 5.42 9.79 6.43
C GLU A 44 5.84 8.31 6.40
N LEU A 45 6.24 7.81 5.22
CA LEU A 45 6.78 6.45 5.07
C LEU A 45 8.01 6.24 5.96
N GLN A 46 8.91 7.23 6.03
CA GLN A 46 10.10 7.14 6.87
C GLN A 46 9.77 7.17 8.38
N GLN A 47 8.86 8.04 8.80
CA GLN A 47 8.53 8.24 10.21
C GLN A 47 7.62 7.12 10.74
N GLY A 48 6.59 6.75 9.98
CA GLY A 48 5.63 5.73 10.36
C GLY A 48 6.13 4.32 10.09
N GLY A 49 6.59 4.06 8.86
CA GLY A 49 7.09 2.75 8.47
C GLY A 49 8.52 2.46 8.92
N GLY A 50 9.29 3.47 9.31
CA GLY A 50 10.70 3.35 9.73
C GLY A 50 11.70 3.13 8.59
N ARG A 51 11.23 2.99 7.34
CA ARG A 51 12.07 2.76 6.15
C ARG A 51 11.49 3.48 4.95
N THR A 52 12.34 3.99 4.07
CA THR A 52 11.93 4.64 2.80
C THR A 52 11.79 3.64 1.65
N MET A 53 11.56 2.36 1.97
CA MET A 53 11.49 1.29 0.98
C MET A 53 10.07 1.18 0.43
N VAL A 54 9.96 1.02 -0.89
CA VAL A 54 8.69 0.80 -1.59
C VAL A 54 8.74 -0.50 -2.41
N PRO A 55 7.58 -1.14 -2.68
CA PRO A 55 6.23 -0.75 -2.27
C PRO A 55 6.00 -0.94 -0.77
N CYS A 56 5.21 -0.03 -0.18
CA CYS A 56 4.76 -0.15 1.21
C CYS A 56 3.27 0.16 1.28
N LEU A 57 2.51 -0.69 1.95
CA LEU A 57 1.09 -0.52 2.20
C LEU A 57 0.87 -0.13 3.66
N ARG A 58 0.23 1.02 3.88
CA ARG A 58 -0.25 1.44 5.19
C ARG A 58 -1.71 1.02 5.32
N ILE A 59 -2.01 0.34 6.42
CA ILE A 59 -3.32 -0.19 6.75
C ILE A 59 -3.79 0.47 8.03
N THR A 60 -4.78 1.35 7.94
CA THR A 60 -5.46 1.91 9.12
C THR A 60 -6.63 1.01 9.48
N LYS A 61 -6.59 0.41 10.66
CA LYS A 61 -7.67 -0.44 11.18
C LYS A 61 -8.74 0.43 11.86
N ASP A 62 -9.93 -0.14 12.02
CA ASP A 62 -11.07 0.57 12.65
C ASP A 62 -10.80 0.98 14.11
N ASP A 63 -9.83 0.34 14.79
CA ASP A 63 -9.40 0.67 16.16
C ASP A 63 -8.39 1.84 16.23
N GLY A 64 -8.05 2.42 15.08
CA GLY A 64 -7.07 3.50 14.95
C GLY A 64 -5.62 3.02 14.92
N SER A 65 -5.36 1.71 15.00
CA SER A 65 -4.02 1.17 14.83
C SER A 65 -3.59 1.23 13.35
N VAL A 66 -2.32 1.59 13.14
CA VAL A 66 -1.72 1.70 11.81
C VAL A 66 -0.66 0.62 11.65
N GLU A 67 -0.83 -0.21 10.63
CA GLU A 67 0.10 -1.28 10.30
C GLU A 67 0.78 -0.96 8.97
N TRP A 68 2.09 -1.22 8.90
CA TRP A 68 2.92 -0.95 7.73
C TRP A 68 3.43 -2.27 7.18
N MET A 69 3.01 -2.59 5.96
CA MET A 69 3.39 -3.81 5.26
C MET A 69 4.38 -3.47 4.15
N TYR A 70 5.50 -4.19 4.14
CA TYR A 70 6.52 -4.11 3.10
C TYR A 70 6.47 -5.36 2.24
N GLU A 71 7.30 -5.39 1.20
CA GLU A 71 7.41 -6.48 0.22
C GLU A 71 6.19 -6.61 -0.69
N SER A 72 6.42 -6.49 -2.00
CA SER A 72 5.34 -6.53 -3.00
C SER A 72 4.52 -7.83 -2.97
N GLU A 73 5.15 -8.96 -2.64
CA GLU A 73 4.47 -10.25 -2.59
C GLU A 73 3.57 -10.36 -1.37
N ASP A 74 4.00 -9.86 -0.21
CA ASP A 74 3.24 -9.89 1.03
C ASP A 74 2.00 -9.00 0.91
N ILE A 75 2.19 -7.80 0.36
CA ILE A 75 1.10 -6.87 0.04
C ILE A 75 0.08 -7.53 -0.89
N ASN A 76 0.54 -8.18 -1.97
CA ASN A 76 -0.37 -8.86 -2.90
C ASN A 76 -1.16 -9.99 -2.23
N ARG A 77 -0.47 -10.82 -1.43
CA ARG A 77 -1.15 -11.90 -0.68
C ARG A 77 -2.18 -11.34 0.30
N PHE A 78 -1.88 -10.22 0.97
CA PHE A 78 -2.84 -9.55 1.84
C PHE A 78 -4.07 -9.06 1.07
N LEU A 79 -3.85 -8.35 -0.05
CA LEU A 79 -4.95 -7.84 -0.88
C LEU A 79 -5.84 -8.98 -1.40
N VAL A 80 -5.25 -10.04 -1.93
CA VAL A 80 -5.99 -11.21 -2.43
C VAL A 80 -6.71 -11.95 -1.30
N SER A 81 -6.06 -12.17 -0.16
CA SER A 81 -6.70 -12.84 0.99
C SER A 81 -7.88 -12.04 1.52
N ARG A 82 -7.74 -10.71 1.60
CA ARG A 82 -8.74 -9.82 2.18
C ARG A 82 -9.89 -9.49 1.25
N TYR A 83 -9.62 -9.38 -0.06
CA TYR A 83 -10.58 -8.88 -1.05
C TYR A 83 -10.83 -9.83 -2.23
N GLY A 84 -9.97 -10.83 -2.45
CA GLY A 84 -10.06 -11.76 -3.59
C GLY A 84 -11.22 -12.75 -3.56
N ASN A 85 -12.01 -12.78 -2.48
CA ASN A 85 -13.21 -13.62 -2.37
C ASN A 85 -14.52 -12.84 -2.58
N ARG A 86 -14.47 -11.62 -3.14
CA ARG A 86 -15.67 -10.88 -3.57
C ARG A 86 -16.09 -11.25 -5.00
N GLY A 87 -16.20 -12.56 -5.26
CA GLY A 87 -16.84 -13.12 -6.46
C GLY A 87 -18.31 -13.43 -6.21
#